data_AF-A0AAV8X6R0-F1
#
_entry.id   AF-A0AAV8X6R0-F1
#
_cell.length_a   1.000
_cell.length_b   1.000
_cell.length_c   1.000
_cell.angle_alpha   90.00
_cell.angle_beta   90.00
_cell.angle_gamma   90.00
#
_symmetry.space_group_name_H-M   'P 1'
#
loop_
_entity.id
_entity.type
_entity.pdbx_description
1 polymer ?
#
loop_
_entity_poly.entity_id
_entity_poly.type
_entity_poly.pdbx_seq_one_letter_code
_entity_poly.pdbx_strand_id
1 'polypeptide(L)'
;MELYSACTAFKENHKISYSFIKVTFSDTYREVYSNVHAIVIPTRMQIIGSGNRKGVFSVLLVGIDNISKLNLRRRMPETYKHLEKHYISLKGYNKIAENTFHNLMAILTGRNATHIDKHCGSYNSIKIELKNCGIIGDTFKSLAYVTGYIEDI
;
A
#
# COMPACT_ATOMS: atom_id res chain seq x y z
N MET A 1 14.41 -4.91 -21.31
CA MET A 1 13.66 -4.79 -22.58
C MET A 1 12.19 -4.90 -22.21
N GLU A 2 11.52 -3.77 -22.00
CA GLU A 2 10.16 -3.74 -21.44
C GLU A 2 9.13 -4.12 -22.51
N LEU A 3 8.43 -5.24 -22.31
CA LEU A 3 7.33 -5.67 -23.19
C LEU A 3 6.05 -4.95 -22.81
N TYR A 4 5.82 -3.77 -23.38
CA TYR A 4 4.48 -3.20 -23.42
C TYR A 4 3.59 -4.02 -24.35
N SER A 5 2.37 -4.31 -23.91
CA SER A 5 1.33 -4.84 -24.79
C SER A 5 0.94 -3.81 -25.86
N ALA A 6 0.30 -4.25 -26.95
CA ALA A 6 -0.23 -3.34 -27.95
C ALA A 6 -1.23 -2.33 -27.34
N CYS A 7 -1.10 -1.06 -27.74
CA CYS A 7 -2.01 0.00 -27.31
C CYS A 7 -3.40 -0.17 -27.93
N THR A 8 -4.45 0.07 -27.14
CA THR A 8 -5.85 0.05 -27.61
C THR A 8 -6.44 1.45 -27.49
N ALA A 9 -6.94 2.00 -28.60
CA ALA A 9 -7.57 3.32 -28.60
C ALA A 9 -9.00 3.25 -28.01
N PHE A 10 -9.39 4.26 -27.23
CA PHE A 10 -10.73 4.39 -26.67
C PHE A 10 -11.14 5.87 -26.57
N LYS A 11 -12.45 6.17 -26.53
CA LYS A 11 -12.98 7.54 -26.42
C LYS A 11 -13.58 7.86 -25.06
N GLU A 12 -14.32 6.92 -24.48
CA GLU A 12 -15.01 7.12 -23.19
C GLU A 12 -14.53 6.11 -22.15
N ASN A 13 -14.81 4.83 -22.39
CA ASN A 13 -14.52 3.75 -21.45
C ASN A 13 -13.79 2.60 -22.15
N HIS A 14 -12.95 1.92 -21.36
CA HIS A 14 -12.23 0.73 -21.81
C HIS A 14 -12.15 -0.25 -20.64
N LYS A 15 -12.39 -1.54 -20.91
CA LYS A 15 -12.28 -2.59 -19.89
C LYS A 15 -10.80 -2.90 -19.64
N ILE A 16 -10.35 -2.70 -18.41
CA ILE A 16 -8.96 -2.90 -18.04
C ILE A 16 -8.79 -4.32 -17.49
N SER A 17 -7.77 -5.03 -18.00
CA SER A 17 -7.44 -6.40 -17.59
C SER A 17 -6.03 -6.53 -17.00
N TYR A 18 -5.29 -5.41 -16.91
CA TYR A 18 -3.91 -5.36 -16.40
C TYR A 18 -3.82 -4.47 -15.16
N SER A 19 -2.99 -4.87 -14.19
CA SER A 19 -2.80 -4.12 -12.93
C SER A 19 -2.03 -2.81 -13.10
N PHE A 20 -1.29 -2.66 -14.20
CA PHE A 20 -0.59 -1.44 -14.54
C PHE A 20 -0.90 -1.11 -16.00
N ILE A 21 -1.38 0.10 -16.25
CA ILE A 21 -1.66 0.58 -17.60
C ILE A 21 -0.98 1.93 -17.82
N LYS A 22 -0.36 2.11 -18.98
CA LYS A 22 0.07 3.43 -19.44
C LYS A 22 -1.07 4.05 -20.24
N VAL A 23 -1.51 5.24 -19.86
CA VAL A 23 -2.50 6.01 -20.58
C VAL A 23 -1.79 7.19 -21.24
N THR A 24 -1.94 7.27 -22.56
CA THR A 24 -1.40 8.35 -23.38
C THR A 24 -2.54 9.03 -24.12
N PHE A 25 -2.60 10.36 -24.03
CA PHE A 25 -3.49 11.17 -24.85
C PHE A 25 -2.65 12.17 -25.64
N SER A 26 -2.79 12.12 -26.96
CA SER A 26 -2.09 12.98 -27.90
C SER A 26 -3.07 13.72 -28.78
N ASP A 27 -2.82 15.01 -28.97
CA ASP A 27 -3.43 15.81 -30.03
C ASP A 27 -2.56 15.71 -31.30
N THR A 28 -2.98 16.33 -32.42
CA THR A 28 -2.30 16.26 -33.73
C THR A 28 -0.81 16.61 -33.71
N TYR A 29 -0.38 17.42 -32.73
CA TYR A 29 0.97 17.98 -32.69
C TYR A 29 1.78 17.60 -31.45
N ARG A 30 1.15 17.04 -30.40
CA ARG A 30 1.82 16.77 -29.13
C ARG A 30 1.12 15.74 -28.25
N GLU A 31 1.90 15.04 -27.44
CA GLU A 31 1.40 14.30 -26.29
C GLU A 31 0.96 15.30 -25.20
N VAL A 32 -0.31 15.25 -24.82
CA VAL A 32 -0.92 16.13 -23.82
C VAL A 32 -0.94 15.47 -22.44
N TYR A 33 -1.00 14.14 -22.41
CA TYR A 33 -0.99 13.36 -21.18
C TYR A 33 -0.26 12.04 -21.38
N SER A 34 0.60 11.69 -20.44
CA SER A 34 1.28 10.40 -20.36
C SER A 34 1.41 10.02 -18.89
N ASN A 35 0.75 8.96 -18.45
CA ASN A 35 0.96 8.47 -17.09
C ASN A 35 0.71 6.97 -16.98
N VAL A 36 1.30 6.36 -15.95
CA VAL A 36 1.06 4.97 -15.58
C VAL A 36 0.09 4.94 -14.40
N HIS A 37 -0.98 4.18 -14.55
CA HIS A 37 -1.97 3.96 -13.51
C HIS A 37 -1.84 2.54 -12.98
N ALA A 38 -1.64 2.42 -11.67
CA ALA A 38 -1.78 1.17 -10.95
C ALA A 38 -3.25 0.98 -10.56
N ILE A 39 -3.81 -0.19 -10.90
CA ILE A 39 -5.21 -0.53 -10.65
C ILE A 39 -5.27 -1.88 -9.97
N VAL A 40 -6.02 -1.93 -8.88
CA VAL A 40 -6.30 -3.20 -8.19
C VAL A 40 -7.46 -3.88 -8.92
N ILE A 41 -7.13 -4.85 -9.76
CA ILE A 41 -8.12 -5.73 -10.37
C ILE A 41 -8.46 -6.80 -9.33
N PRO A 42 -9.69 -6.83 -8.79
CA PRO A 42 -10.09 -7.93 -7.94
C PRO A 42 -9.99 -9.19 -8.80
N THR A 43 -9.14 -10.13 -8.41
CA THR A 43 -9.25 -11.50 -8.91
C THR A 43 -10.70 -11.90 -8.67
N ARG A 44 -11.31 -12.64 -9.61
CA ARG A 44 -12.68 -13.13 -9.49
C ARG A 44 -12.75 -14.12 -8.32
N MET A 45 -12.66 -13.59 -7.11
CA MET A 45 -12.90 -14.30 -5.88
C MET A 45 -14.34 -14.72 -6.03
N GLN A 46 -14.59 -16.02 -5.88
CA GLN A 46 -15.89 -16.46 -5.44
C GLN A 46 -16.30 -15.47 -4.36
N ILE A 47 -17.38 -14.74 -4.60
CA ILE A 47 -18.08 -14.04 -3.55
C ILE A 47 -18.47 -15.17 -2.61
N ILE A 48 -17.57 -15.55 -1.70
CA ILE A 48 -17.87 -16.48 -0.63
C ILE A 48 -18.99 -15.75 0.11
N GLY A 49 -20.18 -16.31 -0.05
CA GLY A 49 -21.43 -15.82 0.52
C GLY A 49 -21.87 -14.45 0.02
N SER A 50 -22.72 -14.45 -1.01
CA SER A 50 -23.90 -13.60 -1.05
C SER A 50 -24.87 -14.00 0.08
N GLY A 51 -24.41 -13.90 1.32
CA GLY A 51 -25.14 -14.20 2.54
C GLY A 51 -24.73 -13.17 3.57
N ASN A 52 -25.71 -12.41 4.08
CA ASN A 52 -25.58 -11.35 5.10
C ASN A 52 -24.17 -11.17 5.71
N ARG A 53 -23.34 -10.33 5.08
CA ARG A 53 -22.00 -9.96 5.57
C ARG A 53 -22.07 -8.96 6.72
N LYS A 54 -22.81 -9.27 7.79
CA LYS A 54 -22.66 -8.53 9.05
C LYS A 54 -21.28 -8.89 9.62
N GLY A 55 -20.36 -7.93 9.66
CA GLY A 55 -19.07 -8.07 10.37
C GLY A 55 -17.81 -8.16 9.51
N VAL A 56 -17.86 -7.92 8.19
CA VAL A 56 -16.66 -7.78 7.35
C VAL A 56 -16.26 -6.31 7.28
N PHE A 57 -15.03 -5.97 7.71
CA PHE A 57 -14.53 -4.59 7.74
C PHE A 57 -13.36 -4.39 6.78
N SER A 58 -13.38 -3.28 6.04
CA SER A 58 -12.21 -2.83 5.30
C SER A 58 -11.21 -2.19 6.26
N VAL A 59 -9.92 -2.52 6.10
CA VAL A 59 -8.84 -1.95 6.91
C VAL A 59 -7.96 -1.06 6.02
N LEU A 60 -7.74 0.18 6.46
CA LEU A 60 -6.82 1.12 5.84
C LEU A 60 -5.67 1.40 6.81
N LEU A 61 -4.45 1.14 6.37
CA LEU A 61 -3.23 1.53 7.09
C LEU A 61 -2.62 2.75 6.39
N VAL A 62 -2.50 3.86 7.11
CA VAL A 62 -1.87 5.08 6.61
C VAL A 62 -0.55 5.29 7.35
N GLY A 63 0.56 5.23 6.61
CA GLY A 63 1.88 5.58 7.11
C GLY A 63 2.24 7.01 6.72
N ILE A 64 2.77 7.79 7.66
CA ILE A 64 3.35 9.11 7.38
C ILE A 64 4.80 9.06 7.82
N ASP A 65 5.73 9.16 6.87
CA ASP A 65 7.15 9.08 7.19
C ASP A 65 7.68 10.42 7.74
N ASN A 66 8.78 10.34 8.49
CA ASN A 66 9.58 11.47 8.97
C ASN A 66 8.83 12.49 9.84
N ILE A 67 7.77 12.08 10.55
CA ILE A 67 7.06 12.90 11.53
C ILE A 67 7.16 12.29 12.93
N SER A 68 7.74 13.04 13.87
CA SER A 68 7.65 12.71 15.29
C SER A 68 6.33 13.19 15.91
N LYS A 69 5.87 12.56 17.00
CA LYS A 69 4.66 13.00 17.73
C LYS A 69 4.73 14.48 18.16
N LEU A 70 5.91 14.95 18.58
CA LEU A 70 6.13 16.35 18.93
C LEU A 70 6.05 17.29 17.72
N ASN A 71 6.47 16.82 16.55
CA ASN A 71 6.36 17.59 15.31
C ASN A 71 4.90 17.64 14.83
N LEU A 72 4.18 16.52 14.87
CA LEU A 72 2.75 16.45 14.57
C LEU A 72 1.95 17.43 15.44
N ARG A 73 2.21 17.45 16.75
CA ARG A 73 1.54 18.37 17.69
C ARG A 73 1.82 19.85 17.40
N ARG A 74 3.03 20.19 16.93
CA ARG A 74 3.45 21.59 16.67
C ARG A 74 3.02 22.10 15.30
N ARG A 75 3.22 21.30 14.24
CA ARG A 75 2.97 21.70 12.85
C ARG A 75 1.55 21.40 12.38
N MET A 76 0.88 20.42 12.99
CA MET A 76 -0.48 20.01 12.62
C MET A 76 -1.38 19.93 13.86
N PRO A 77 -1.58 21.05 14.59
CA PRO A 77 -2.25 21.04 15.89
C PRO A 77 -3.72 20.58 15.80
N GLU A 78 -4.43 20.95 14.73
CA GLU A 78 -5.83 20.55 14.54
C GLU A 78 -5.95 19.06 14.22
N THR A 79 -5.06 18.52 13.37
CA THR A 79 -4.97 17.07 13.12
C THR A 79 -4.66 16.31 14.41
N TYR A 80 -3.68 16.78 15.20
CA TYR A 80 -3.31 16.15 16.46
C TYR A 80 -4.49 16.11 17.44
N LYS A 81 -5.21 17.22 17.62
CA LYS A 81 -6.41 17.27 18.47
C LYS A 81 -7.49 16.31 17.98
N HIS A 82 -7.73 16.25 16.68
CA HIS A 82 -8.71 15.34 16.09
C HIS A 82 -8.34 13.88 16.36
N LEU A 83 -7.07 13.51 16.18
CA LEU A 83 -6.57 12.16 16.42
C LEU A 83 -6.69 11.75 17.89
N GLU A 84 -6.23 12.58 18.84
CA GLU A 84 -6.31 12.26 20.27
C GLU A 84 -7.76 12.23 20.80
N LYS A 85 -8.72 12.89 20.13
CA LYS A 85 -10.14 12.88 20.52
C LYS A 85 -10.90 11.66 20.00
N HIS A 86 -10.60 11.19 18.79
CA HIS A 86 -11.42 10.17 18.11
C HIS A 86 -10.72 8.81 17.92
N TYR A 87 -9.39 8.74 18.14
CA TYR A 87 -8.60 7.54 17.93
C TYR A 87 -7.78 7.18 19.16
N ILE A 88 -7.42 5.90 19.27
CA ILE A 88 -6.60 5.38 20.36
C ILE A 88 -5.13 5.73 20.09
N SER A 89 -4.54 6.51 21.00
CA SER A 89 -3.13 6.88 20.97
C SER A 89 -2.30 5.80 21.66
N LEU A 90 -1.42 5.12 20.91
CA LEU A 90 -0.49 4.12 21.43
C LEU A 90 0.69 4.78 22.15
N LYS A 91 0.42 5.41 23.29
CA LYS A 91 1.42 6.12 24.11
C LYS A 91 2.48 5.14 24.62
N GLY A 92 3.76 5.53 24.54
CA GLY A 92 4.90 4.70 24.94
C GLY A 92 5.45 3.78 23.85
N TYR A 93 4.73 3.61 22.73
CA TYR A 93 5.25 2.91 21.56
C TYR A 93 6.18 3.83 20.76
N ASN A 94 7.33 3.30 20.38
CA ASN A 94 8.37 4.01 19.65
C ASN A 94 8.79 3.22 18.41
N LYS A 95 9.50 3.90 17.50
CA LYS A 95 10.20 3.25 16.40
C LYS A 95 11.13 2.15 16.92
N ILE A 96 11.22 1.04 16.20
CA ILE A 96 12.09 -0.09 16.56
C ILE A 96 13.50 0.05 15.98
N ALA A 97 13.65 0.90 14.95
CA ALA A 97 14.92 1.14 14.27
C ALA A 97 14.97 2.56 13.70
N GLU A 98 16.15 2.96 13.23
CA GLU A 98 16.35 4.26 12.60
C GLU A 98 15.72 4.36 11.20
N ASN A 99 15.61 3.25 10.47
CA ASN A 99 15.12 3.27 9.08
C ASN A 99 13.61 3.00 8.97
N THR A 100 13.02 3.52 7.90
CA THR A 100 11.60 3.34 7.58
C THR A 100 11.28 1.86 7.33
N PHE A 101 12.18 1.13 6.67
CA PHE A 101 11.98 -0.28 6.32
C PHE A 101 11.68 -1.17 7.55
N HIS A 102 12.53 -1.17 8.58
CA HIS A 102 12.29 -2.03 9.75
C HIS A 102 11.04 -1.61 10.51
N ASN A 103 10.78 -0.30 10.63
CA ASN A 103 9.59 0.20 11.32
C ASN A 103 8.30 -0.22 10.61
N LEU A 104 8.27 -0.11 9.28
CA LEU A 104 7.14 -0.55 8.47
C LEU A 104 6.96 -2.07 8.54
N MET A 105 8.05 -2.82 8.37
CA MET A 105 8.01 -4.28 8.40
C MET A 105 7.59 -4.82 9.77
N ALA A 106 7.94 -4.15 10.87
CA ALA A 106 7.45 -4.53 12.20
C ALA A 106 5.94 -4.43 12.32
N ILE A 107 5.34 -3.38 11.75
CA ILE A 107 3.88 -3.20 11.72
C ILE A 107 3.23 -4.25 10.81
N LEU A 108 3.82 -4.49 9.64
CA LEU A 108 3.24 -5.40 8.64
C LEU A 108 3.40 -6.88 8.98
N THR A 109 4.40 -7.26 9.77
CA THR A 109 4.69 -8.68 10.09
C THR A 109 4.50 -9.01 11.57
N GLY A 110 4.43 -8.01 12.45
CA GLY A 110 4.44 -8.20 13.91
C GLY A 110 5.79 -8.70 14.46
N ARG A 111 6.89 -8.55 13.70
CA ARG A 111 8.21 -9.08 14.05
C ARG A 111 9.21 -7.98 14.42
N ASN A 112 10.25 -8.35 15.16
CA ASN A 112 11.34 -7.43 15.52
C ASN A 112 12.37 -7.28 14.37
N ALA A 113 13.24 -6.26 14.48
CA ALA A 113 14.26 -5.97 13.46
C ALA A 113 15.15 -7.19 13.16
N THR A 114 15.61 -7.91 14.19
CA THR A 114 16.51 -9.06 14.01
C THR A 114 15.86 -10.21 13.24
N HIS A 115 14.56 -10.42 13.39
CA HIS A 115 13.84 -11.40 12.60
C HIS A 115 13.66 -10.92 11.16
N ILE A 116 13.35 -9.63 10.96
CA ILE A 116 13.17 -9.02 9.65
C ILE A 116 14.48 -9.15 8.85
N ASP A 117 15.61 -8.73 9.41
CA ASP A 117 16.93 -8.84 8.75
C ASP A 117 17.26 -10.28 8.30
N LYS A 118 16.87 -11.27 9.10
CA LYS A 118 17.16 -12.68 8.83
C LYS A 118 16.26 -13.31 7.76
N HIS A 119 14.99 -12.89 7.65
CA HIS A 119 13.97 -13.61 6.87
C HIS A 119 13.34 -12.80 5.74
N CYS A 120 13.45 -11.46 5.79
CA CYS A 120 12.81 -10.55 4.85
C CYS A 120 13.76 -9.89 3.85
N GLY A 121 15.04 -10.28 3.90
CA GLY A 121 16.12 -9.59 3.22
C GLY A 121 16.68 -8.45 4.07
N SER A 122 17.98 -8.17 3.88
CA SER A 122 18.64 -7.04 4.51
C SER A 122 18.40 -5.78 3.66
N TYR A 123 18.27 -4.62 4.29
CA TYR A 123 18.16 -3.32 3.59
C TYR A 123 19.26 -3.11 2.52
N ASN A 124 20.45 -3.71 2.71
CA ASN A 124 21.58 -3.61 1.78
C ASN A 124 21.62 -4.71 0.70
N SER A 125 20.59 -5.55 0.62
CA SER A 125 20.51 -6.61 -0.39
C SER A 125 19.87 -6.09 -1.68
N ILE A 126 20.44 -6.48 -2.82
CA ILE A 126 19.98 -6.11 -4.17
C ILE A 126 18.56 -6.65 -4.46
N LYS A 127 18.07 -7.59 -3.64
CA LYS A 127 16.71 -8.14 -3.72
C LYS A 127 16.10 -8.25 -2.32
N ILE A 128 15.09 -7.42 -2.05
CA ILE A 128 14.19 -7.61 -0.92
C ILE A 128 13.19 -8.70 -1.31
N GLU A 129 13.25 -9.86 -0.65
CA GLU A 129 12.33 -10.97 -0.91
C GLU A 129 11.21 -11.00 0.13
N LEU A 130 10.16 -10.19 -0.11
CA LEU A 130 9.02 -10.07 0.81
C LEU A 130 8.12 -11.33 0.87
N LYS A 131 8.32 -12.29 -0.04
CA LYS A 131 7.46 -13.49 -0.17
C LYS A 131 7.39 -14.32 1.10
N ASN A 132 8.47 -14.37 1.89
CA ASN A 132 8.57 -15.22 3.07
C ASN A 132 8.47 -14.44 4.39
N CYS A 133 8.12 -13.16 4.34
CA CYS A 133 8.00 -12.32 5.54
C CYS A 133 6.76 -12.59 6.38
N GLY A 134 5.72 -13.16 5.76
CA GLY A 134 4.40 -13.26 6.37
C GLY A 134 3.80 -11.87 6.63
N ILE A 135 3.79 -11.01 5.61
CA ILE A 135 3.14 -9.70 5.73
C ILE A 135 1.62 -9.88 5.89
N ILE A 136 1.00 -8.98 6.66
CA ILE A 136 -0.44 -9.03 6.95
C ILE A 136 -1.29 -9.02 5.68
N GLY A 137 -0.80 -8.38 4.60
CA GLY A 137 -1.45 -8.42 3.29
C GLY A 137 -1.69 -9.84 2.77
N ASP A 138 -0.76 -10.78 2.98
CA ASP A 138 -0.94 -12.17 2.54
C ASP A 138 -1.99 -12.91 3.38
N THR A 139 -2.14 -12.54 4.65
CA THR A 139 -3.24 -13.03 5.51
C THR A 139 -4.58 -12.49 5.04
N PHE A 140 -4.66 -11.21 4.67
CA PHE A 140 -5.88 -10.63 4.11
C PHE A 140 -6.24 -11.28 2.76
N LYS A 141 -5.25 -11.53 1.88
CA LYS A 141 -5.47 -12.24 0.61
C LYS A 141 -5.99 -13.66 0.83
N SER A 142 -5.45 -14.42 1.79
CA SER A 142 -5.91 -15.79 2.07
C SER A 142 -7.35 -15.82 2.63
N LEU A 143 -7.77 -14.74 3.28
CA LEU A 143 -9.14 -14.49 3.73
C LEU A 143 -10.05 -13.88 2.65
N ALA A 144 -9.62 -13.87 1.38
CA ALA A 144 -10.35 -13.31 0.24
C ALA A 144 -10.66 -11.80 0.38
N TYR A 145 -9.75 -11.03 0.97
CA TYR A 145 -9.77 -9.56 0.88
C TYR A 145 -8.99 -9.08 -0.34
N VAL A 146 -9.47 -8.00 -0.93
CA VAL A 146 -8.72 -7.23 -1.92
C VAL A 146 -7.70 -6.37 -1.18
N THR A 147 -6.41 -6.57 -1.46
CA THR A 147 -5.32 -5.82 -0.84
C THR A 147 -4.62 -4.92 -1.85
N GLY A 148 -4.23 -3.72 -1.43
CA GLY A 148 -3.39 -2.81 -2.21
C GLY A 148 -2.35 -2.13 -1.32
N TYR A 149 -1.22 -1.78 -1.92
CA TYR A 149 -0.17 -0.96 -1.30
C TYR A 149 0.13 0.20 -2.24
N ILE A 150 0.24 1.39 -1.67
CA ILE A 150 0.53 2.63 -2.39
C ILE A 150 1.57 3.38 -1.56
N GLU A 151 2.63 3.83 -2.21
CA GLU A 151 3.64 4.72 -1.67
C GLU A 151 3.81 5.91 -2.61
N ASP A 152 4.25 7.03 -2.07
CA ASP A 152 4.75 8.15 -2.89
C ASP A 152 6.06 7.72 -3.56
N ILE A 153 6.30 8.07 -4.82
CA ILE A 153 7.49 7.65 -5.59
C ILE A 153 8.40 8.85 -5.81
#